data_AF-A0AAD5DCM3-F1
#
_entry.id   AF-A0AAD5DCM3-F1
#
_cell.length_a   1.000
_cell.length_b   1.000
_cell.length_c   1.000
_cell.angle_alpha   90.00
_cell.angle_beta   90.00
_cell.angle_gamma   90.00
#
_symmetry.space_group_name_H-M   'P 1'
#
loop_
_entity.id
_entity.type
_entity.pdbx_description
1 polymer ?
#
loop_
_entity_poly.entity_id
_entity_poly.type
_entity_poly.pdbx_seq_one_letter_code
_entity_poly.pdbx_strand_id
1 'polypeptide(L)'
;MALLTPYKMGNFELSHRVVLAPLTRLRSPGNVPQQHAILYYSQRTTKGGFLISEATSVSVTARYPGTLGIWTKEQVEAWKPIVDVVHDKGGIFFCQLGHVGRVSNKDFQPNGQAPISSTDKGVSNQLRSDSFDAPIYTPPRKLTTQEIPLVVDDYRVAARNALDAGFDGVEIHAAHGYLIDQFMKDGVNGRTDQHRISGFCLR
;
A
#
# COMPACT_ATOMS: atom_id res chain seq x y z
N MET A 1 -11.79 23.24 14.83
CA MET A 1 -11.86 23.18 13.35
C MET A 1 -13.15 22.48 12.96
N ALA A 2 -13.91 23.01 11.99
CA ALA A 2 -15.18 22.42 11.56
C ALA A 2 -14.98 21.44 10.39
N LEU A 3 -15.69 20.30 10.41
CA LEU A 3 -15.50 19.19 9.47
C LEU A 3 -15.90 19.53 8.02
N LEU A 4 -17.00 20.27 7.85
CA LEU A 4 -17.58 20.61 6.54
C LEU A 4 -17.11 21.98 6.02
N THR A 5 -15.84 22.30 6.27
CA THR A 5 -15.22 23.54 5.77
C THR A 5 -14.10 23.23 4.79
N PRO A 6 -13.88 24.09 3.78
CA PRO A 6 -12.80 23.91 2.83
C PRO A 6 -11.41 23.79 3.48
N TYR A 7 -10.49 23.18 2.76
CA TYR A 7 -9.11 23.03 3.18
C TYR A 7 -8.16 22.97 1.99
N LYS A 8 -7.09 23.75 2.03
CA LYS A 8 -6.02 23.70 1.03
C LYS A 8 -4.98 22.67 1.43
N MET A 9 -4.95 21.54 0.73
CA MET A 9 -3.97 20.47 0.91
C MET A 9 -2.87 20.60 -0.14
N GLY A 10 -1.82 21.36 0.16
CA GLY A 10 -0.76 21.65 -0.81
C GLY A 10 -1.33 22.39 -2.03
N ASN A 11 -1.36 21.70 -3.17
CA ASN A 11 -1.89 22.21 -4.43
C ASN A 11 -3.37 21.89 -4.67
N PHE A 12 -4.01 21.16 -3.75
CA PHE A 12 -5.39 20.68 -3.91
C PHE A 12 -6.35 21.46 -3.01
N GLU A 13 -7.45 21.93 -3.58
CA GLU A 13 -8.53 22.62 -2.84
C GLU A 13 -9.65 21.62 -2.50
N LEU A 14 -9.77 21.28 -1.22
CA LEU A 14 -10.82 20.39 -0.73
C LEU A 14 -12.05 21.21 -0.33
N SER A 15 -13.26 20.71 -0.61
CA SER A 15 -14.52 21.34 -0.19
C SER A 15 -14.92 21.00 1.24
N HIS A 16 -14.39 19.89 1.78
CA HIS A 16 -14.61 19.41 3.14
C HIS A 16 -13.44 18.55 3.62
N ARG A 17 -13.46 18.16 4.90
CA ARG A 17 -12.37 17.39 5.55
C ARG A 17 -12.72 15.94 5.82
N VAL A 18 -13.82 15.45 5.25
CA VAL A 18 -14.15 14.02 5.20
C VAL A 18 -13.34 13.37 4.09
N VAL A 19 -12.63 12.28 4.41
CA VAL A 19 -11.74 11.57 3.49
C VAL A 19 -12.13 10.10 3.43
N LEU A 20 -12.12 9.50 2.24
CA LEU A 20 -12.18 8.04 2.12
C LEU A 20 -10.80 7.47 2.48
N ALA A 21 -10.71 6.81 3.62
CA ALA A 21 -9.52 6.08 4.04
C ALA A 21 -9.19 4.92 3.08
N PRO A 22 -7.93 4.48 3.02
CA PRO A 22 -7.51 3.30 2.26
C PRO A 22 -8.11 2.03 2.87
N LEU A 23 -8.92 1.30 2.10
CA LEU A 23 -9.68 0.13 2.58
C LEU A 23 -9.50 -1.07 1.66
N THR A 24 -8.58 -1.98 1.99
CA THR A 24 -8.38 -3.24 1.25
C THR A 24 -9.65 -4.11 1.24
N ARG A 25 -10.10 -4.51 0.05
CA ARG A 25 -11.35 -5.25 -0.21
C ARG A 25 -11.13 -6.62 -0.83
N LEU A 26 -9.92 -6.90 -1.33
CA LEU A 26 -9.50 -8.18 -1.92
C LEU A 26 -10.33 -8.62 -3.14
N ARG A 27 -10.68 -7.68 -4.03
CA ARG A 27 -11.55 -7.93 -5.20
C ARG A 27 -10.83 -7.88 -6.56
N SER A 28 -9.50 -7.95 -6.54
CA SER A 28 -8.66 -7.85 -7.75
C SER A 28 -7.83 -9.13 -7.95
N PRO A 29 -8.44 -10.20 -8.50
CA PRO A 29 -7.68 -11.38 -8.90
C PRO A 29 -6.57 -10.98 -9.90
N GLY A 30 -5.39 -11.59 -9.78
CA GLY A 30 -4.23 -11.25 -10.60
C GLY A 30 -3.63 -9.85 -10.33
N ASN A 31 -4.06 -9.18 -9.25
CA ASN A 31 -3.67 -7.81 -8.92
C ASN A 31 -4.10 -6.74 -9.94
N VAL A 32 -5.08 -7.05 -10.80
CA VAL A 32 -5.61 -6.10 -11.79
C VAL A 32 -6.93 -5.50 -11.27
N PRO A 33 -7.06 -4.16 -11.25
CA PRO A 33 -8.33 -3.49 -10.96
C PRO A 33 -9.47 -4.01 -11.84
N GLN A 34 -10.67 -4.11 -11.27
CA GLN A 34 -11.84 -4.68 -11.95
C GLN A 34 -12.93 -3.62 -12.12
N GLN A 35 -13.84 -3.81 -13.09
CA GLN A 35 -14.88 -2.83 -13.44
C GLN A 35 -15.75 -2.37 -12.26
N HIS A 36 -15.98 -3.24 -11.27
CA HIS A 36 -16.78 -2.88 -10.09
C HIS A 36 -16.13 -1.75 -9.25
N ALA A 37 -14.81 -1.56 -9.35
CA ALA A 37 -14.10 -0.50 -8.65
C ALA A 37 -14.52 0.89 -9.14
N ILE A 38 -14.87 1.03 -10.42
CA ILE A 38 -15.43 2.27 -11.00
C ILE A 38 -16.69 2.67 -10.20
N LEU A 39 -17.64 1.75 -10.06
CA LEU A 39 -18.86 2.01 -9.29
C LEU A 39 -18.53 2.29 -7.82
N TYR A 40 -17.62 1.54 -7.21
CA TYR A 40 -17.26 1.68 -5.80
C TYR A 40 -16.72 3.08 -5.45
N TYR A 41 -15.75 3.57 -6.23
CA TYR A 41 -15.16 4.89 -6.02
C TYR A 41 -16.12 6.00 -6.46
N SER A 42 -16.81 5.84 -7.60
CA SER A 42 -17.83 6.79 -8.05
C SER A 42 -18.90 7.05 -6.98
N GLN A 43 -19.38 6.01 -6.29
CA GLN A 43 -20.37 6.17 -5.21
C GLN A 43 -19.85 6.94 -3.99
N ARG A 44 -18.53 7.00 -3.79
CA ARG A 44 -17.89 7.64 -2.64
C ARG A 44 -17.34 9.02 -2.97
N THR A 45 -17.28 9.39 -4.24
CA THR A 45 -16.79 10.69 -4.66
C THR A 45 -17.83 11.79 -4.48
N THR A 46 -17.39 12.86 -3.84
CA THR A 46 -18.07 14.15 -3.76
C THR A 46 -17.18 15.22 -4.41
N LYS A 47 -17.80 16.31 -4.89
CA LYS A 47 -17.07 17.43 -5.47
C LYS A 47 -16.14 18.07 -4.42
N GLY A 48 -14.84 18.11 -4.70
CA GLY A 48 -13.79 18.57 -3.78
C GLY A 48 -13.51 17.60 -2.62
N GLY A 49 -13.99 16.36 -2.69
CA GLY A 49 -13.70 15.32 -1.72
C GLY A 49 -12.36 14.65 -2.01
N PHE A 50 -11.64 14.26 -0.95
CA PHE A 50 -10.38 13.53 -1.05
C PHE A 50 -10.59 12.03 -0.80
N LEU A 51 -10.05 11.20 -1.70
CA LEU A 51 -10.10 9.76 -1.64
C LEU A 51 -8.69 9.19 -1.67
N ILE A 52 -8.48 8.11 -0.93
CA ILE A 52 -7.26 7.31 -0.97
C ILE A 52 -7.67 5.90 -1.42
N SER A 53 -6.96 5.35 -2.40
CA SER A 53 -7.25 4.01 -2.91
C SER A 53 -7.02 2.95 -1.85
N GLU A 54 -7.52 1.74 -2.09
CA GLU A 54 -7.02 0.57 -1.37
C GLU A 54 -5.49 0.41 -1.55
N ALA A 55 -4.87 -0.33 -0.63
CA ALA A 55 -3.44 -0.63 -0.70
C ALA A 55 -3.09 -1.29 -2.06
N THR A 56 -2.23 -0.62 -2.80
CA THR A 56 -1.82 -0.99 -4.15
C THR A 56 -0.34 -1.38 -4.13
N SER A 57 -0.07 -2.61 -4.53
CA SER A 57 1.24 -3.23 -4.43
C SER A 57 2.20 -2.60 -5.45
N VAL A 58 3.41 -2.28 -5.00
CA VAL A 58 4.44 -1.61 -5.83
C VAL A 58 5.21 -2.57 -6.75
N SER A 59 5.16 -3.87 -6.48
CA SER A 59 5.84 -4.90 -7.26
C SER A 59 5.23 -6.29 -7.02
N VAL A 60 5.72 -7.29 -7.75
CA VAL A 60 5.24 -8.67 -7.61
C VAL A 60 5.53 -9.27 -6.22
N THR A 61 6.59 -8.84 -5.53
CA THR A 61 6.94 -9.30 -4.18
C THR A 61 6.15 -8.57 -3.08
N ALA A 62 5.57 -7.42 -3.42
CA ALA A 62 4.81 -6.55 -2.53
C ALA A 62 3.40 -7.05 -2.23
N ARG A 63 2.92 -8.07 -2.95
CA ARG A 63 1.51 -8.43 -3.05
C ARG A 63 0.98 -9.31 -1.91
N TYR A 64 -0.35 -9.24 -1.76
CA TYR A 64 -1.18 -10.23 -1.08
C TYR A 64 -2.32 -10.67 -2.03
N PRO A 65 -2.88 -11.89 -1.92
CA PRO A 65 -3.94 -12.35 -2.82
C PRO A 65 -5.13 -11.39 -2.88
N GLY A 66 -5.63 -11.10 -4.07
CA GLY A 66 -6.80 -10.25 -4.29
C GLY A 66 -6.57 -8.74 -4.12
N THR A 67 -5.38 -8.31 -3.70
CA THR A 67 -5.00 -6.88 -3.61
C THR A 67 -4.73 -6.27 -4.99
N LEU A 68 -4.67 -4.94 -5.08
CA LEU A 68 -4.38 -4.23 -6.33
C LEU A 68 -2.87 -4.14 -6.57
N GLY A 69 -2.49 -3.88 -7.82
CA GLY A 69 -1.13 -3.62 -8.26
C GLY A 69 -1.02 -2.39 -9.17
N ILE A 70 0.19 -1.86 -9.31
CA ILE A 70 0.49 -0.76 -10.25
C ILE A 70 1.93 -0.80 -10.79
N TRP A 71 2.47 -1.98 -11.00
CA TRP A 71 3.83 -2.19 -11.54
C TRP A 71 3.85 -2.63 -13.00
N THR A 72 2.71 -3.07 -13.55
CA THR A 72 2.58 -3.44 -14.97
C THR A 72 1.76 -2.41 -15.75
N LYS A 73 1.99 -2.35 -17.06
CA LYS A 73 1.17 -1.53 -17.97
C LYS A 73 -0.31 -1.93 -17.92
N GLU A 74 -0.61 -3.23 -17.87
CA GLU A 74 -1.98 -3.73 -17.76
C GLU A 74 -2.70 -3.16 -16.53
N GLN A 75 -2.03 -3.14 -15.38
CA GLN A 75 -2.58 -2.58 -14.14
C GLN A 75 -2.81 -1.07 -14.27
N VAL A 76 -1.87 -0.34 -14.87
CA VAL A 76 -2.00 1.10 -15.14
C VAL A 76 -3.22 1.40 -16.01
N GLU A 77 -3.37 0.69 -17.14
CA GLU A 77 -4.53 0.89 -18.03
C GLU A 77 -5.86 0.54 -17.33
N ALA A 78 -5.86 -0.49 -16.47
CA ALA A 78 -7.04 -0.85 -15.70
C ALA A 78 -7.41 0.18 -14.61
N TRP A 79 -6.46 0.98 -14.13
CA TRP A 79 -6.71 2.05 -13.17
C TRP A 79 -7.34 3.30 -13.81
N LYS A 80 -6.97 3.65 -15.04
CA LYS A 80 -7.44 4.88 -15.72
C LYS A 80 -8.95 5.11 -15.65
N PRO A 81 -9.84 4.18 -16.06
CA PRO A 81 -11.27 4.43 -16.01
C PRO A 81 -11.84 4.57 -14.58
N ILE A 82 -11.12 4.07 -13.57
CA ILE A 82 -11.47 4.24 -12.16
C ILE A 82 -11.09 5.65 -11.68
N VAL A 83 -9.94 6.16 -12.13
CA VAL A 83 -9.53 7.53 -11.83
C VAL A 83 -10.43 8.54 -12.55
N ASP A 84 -10.72 8.30 -13.83
CA ASP A 84 -11.58 9.16 -14.65
C ASP A 84 -12.94 9.39 -13.98
N VAL A 85 -13.61 8.34 -13.48
CA VAL A 85 -14.93 8.51 -12.83
C VAL A 85 -14.87 9.28 -11.51
N VAL A 86 -13.72 9.31 -10.83
CA VAL A 86 -13.51 10.13 -9.63
C VAL A 86 -13.33 11.60 -10.04
N HIS A 87 -12.54 11.85 -11.09
CA HIS A 87 -12.32 13.19 -11.62
C HIS A 87 -13.58 13.80 -12.25
N ASP A 88 -14.39 13.01 -12.96
CA ASP A 88 -15.69 13.42 -13.53
C ASP A 88 -16.66 13.93 -12.45
N LYS A 89 -16.53 13.42 -11.23
CA LYS A 89 -17.31 13.86 -10.05
C LYS A 89 -16.64 14.98 -9.25
N GLY A 90 -15.48 15.46 -9.70
CA GLY A 90 -14.69 16.51 -9.08
C GLY A 90 -13.97 16.06 -7.81
N GLY A 91 -13.70 14.77 -7.64
CA GLY A 91 -12.90 14.26 -6.54
C GLY A 91 -11.40 14.38 -6.79
N ILE A 92 -10.64 14.30 -5.70
CA ILE A 92 -9.17 14.18 -5.72
C ILE A 92 -8.82 12.79 -5.22
N PHE A 93 -7.94 12.09 -5.92
CA PHE A 93 -7.70 10.67 -5.71
C PHE A 93 -6.22 10.34 -5.64
N PHE A 94 -5.78 9.78 -4.52
CA PHE A 94 -4.41 9.32 -4.33
C PHE A 94 -4.33 7.80 -4.36
N CYS A 95 -3.27 7.28 -4.99
CA CYS A 95 -2.96 5.85 -4.96
C CYS A 95 -2.14 5.52 -3.70
N GLN A 96 -2.64 4.64 -2.84
CA GLN A 96 -1.86 4.18 -1.70
C GLN A 96 -0.87 3.09 -2.14
N LEU A 97 0.42 3.39 -2.10
CA LEU A 97 1.51 2.48 -2.48
C LEU A 97 2.02 1.71 -1.27
N GLY A 98 2.05 0.38 -1.36
CA GLY A 98 2.45 -0.49 -0.26
C GLY A 98 3.28 -1.70 -0.67
N HIS A 99 4.00 -2.24 0.31
CA HIS A 99 4.69 -3.53 0.24
C HIS A 99 4.46 -4.27 1.56
N VAL A 100 3.84 -5.46 1.51
CA VAL A 100 3.42 -6.16 2.75
C VAL A 100 4.59 -6.69 3.59
N GLY A 101 5.73 -6.94 2.97
CA GLY A 101 6.93 -7.44 3.65
C GLY A 101 6.66 -8.82 4.26
N ARG A 102 7.01 -9.02 5.54
CA ARG A 102 6.81 -10.32 6.22
C ARG A 102 5.36 -10.71 6.48
N VAL A 103 4.38 -9.84 6.24
CA VAL A 103 2.94 -10.16 6.34
C VAL A 103 2.48 -10.80 5.03
N SER A 104 3.13 -11.91 4.67
CA SER A 104 2.93 -12.62 3.40
C SER A 104 3.29 -14.10 3.55
N ASN A 105 3.05 -14.88 2.51
CA ASN A 105 3.36 -16.30 2.42
C ASN A 105 4.15 -16.58 1.14
N LYS A 106 5.05 -17.57 1.18
CA LYS A 106 5.81 -18.02 0.01
C LYS A 106 4.93 -18.39 -1.19
N ASP A 107 3.71 -18.88 -0.95
CA ASP A 107 2.75 -19.27 -1.99
C ASP A 107 2.32 -18.06 -2.83
N PHE A 108 2.49 -16.84 -2.29
CA PHE A 108 2.20 -15.59 -2.98
C PHE A 108 3.45 -14.96 -3.60
N GLN A 109 4.64 -15.50 -3.33
CA GLN A 109 5.90 -14.95 -3.82
C GLN A 109 6.30 -15.63 -5.15
N PRO A 110 7.04 -14.91 -6.02
CA PRO A 110 7.63 -15.51 -7.21
C PRO A 110 8.46 -16.75 -6.83
N ASN A 111 8.26 -17.85 -7.54
CA ASN A 111 9.02 -19.09 -7.38
C ASN A 111 9.01 -19.67 -5.94
N GLY A 112 7.97 -19.39 -5.15
CA GLY A 112 7.86 -19.92 -3.78
C GLY A 112 8.92 -19.38 -2.82
N GLN A 113 9.50 -18.21 -3.11
CA GLN A 113 10.53 -17.61 -2.26
C GLN A 113 9.96 -17.09 -0.93
N ALA A 114 10.81 -16.96 0.08
CA ALA A 114 10.40 -16.31 1.32
C ALA A 114 10.07 -14.82 1.07
N PRO A 115 9.02 -14.27 1.70
CA PRO A 115 8.78 -12.83 1.70
C PRO A 115 9.99 -12.05 2.25
N ILE A 116 10.12 -10.77 1.90
CA ILE A 116 11.23 -9.94 2.35
C ILE A 116 10.86 -9.09 3.57
N SER A 117 11.84 -8.74 4.40
CA SER A 117 11.65 -7.87 5.56
C SER A 117 12.95 -7.21 6.03
N SER A 118 12.86 -6.36 7.06
CA SER A 118 14.01 -5.82 7.80
C SER A 118 14.71 -6.89 8.67
N THR A 119 14.02 -8.01 8.94
CA THR A 119 14.41 -9.13 9.81
C THR A 119 14.17 -10.48 9.14
N ASP A 120 14.69 -11.55 9.73
CA ASP A 120 14.39 -12.95 9.43
C ASP A 120 13.35 -13.56 10.40
N LYS A 121 12.92 -12.80 11.41
CA LYS A 121 11.91 -13.22 12.38
C LYS A 121 10.51 -13.22 11.76
N GLY A 122 9.84 -14.36 11.82
CA GLY A 122 8.44 -14.52 11.43
C GLY A 122 7.47 -13.64 12.23
N VAL A 123 6.24 -13.52 11.74
CA VAL A 123 5.14 -12.86 12.47
C VAL A 123 4.71 -13.77 13.63
N SER A 124 4.66 -13.25 14.86
CA SER A 124 4.28 -14.03 16.04
C SER A 124 2.82 -14.49 15.98
N ASN A 125 2.57 -15.73 16.39
CA ASN A 125 1.25 -16.39 16.39
C ASN A 125 0.18 -15.73 17.29
N GLN A 126 0.49 -14.68 18.05
CA GLN A 126 -0.50 -13.97 18.89
C GLN A 126 -1.53 -13.16 18.09
N LEU A 127 -1.35 -13.03 16.76
CA LEU A 127 -2.35 -12.46 15.85
C LEU A 127 -3.34 -13.52 15.30
N ARG A 128 -3.25 -14.78 15.76
CA ARG A 128 -4.23 -15.80 15.40
C ARG A 128 -5.54 -15.48 16.10
N SER A 129 -6.54 -14.98 15.35
CA SER A 129 -7.92 -15.11 15.80
C SER A 129 -8.27 -16.60 15.87
N ASP A 130 -8.97 -17.03 16.92
CA ASP A 130 -9.43 -18.41 17.09
C ASP A 130 -10.51 -18.84 16.07
N SER A 131 -10.81 -18.00 15.08
CA SER A 131 -11.66 -18.32 13.94
C SER A 131 -10.85 -18.89 12.77
N PHE A 132 -11.46 -19.87 12.08
CA PHE A 132 -11.02 -20.60 10.89
C PHE A 132 -9.96 -19.89 10.00
N ASP A 133 -8.92 -20.65 9.64
CA ASP A 133 -7.82 -20.30 8.72
C ASP A 133 -7.08 -18.99 9.01
N ALA A 134 -6.46 -18.92 10.19
CA ALA A 134 -5.45 -17.88 10.44
C ALA A 134 -4.36 -17.95 9.34
N PRO A 135 -4.07 -16.85 8.63
CA PRO A 135 -3.10 -16.86 7.53
C PRO A 135 -1.73 -17.31 8.05
N ILE A 136 -1.18 -18.35 7.41
CA ILE A 136 0.17 -18.83 7.71
C ILE A 136 1.15 -17.84 7.10
N TYR A 137 1.92 -17.13 7.93
CA TYR A 137 3.00 -16.26 7.46
C TYR A 137 4.31 -17.04 7.37
N THR A 138 4.94 -17.03 6.21
CA THR A 138 6.26 -17.66 6.04
C THR A 138 7.32 -16.78 6.70
N PRO A 139 8.28 -17.34 7.48
CA PRO A 139 9.42 -16.59 7.97
C PRO A 139 10.10 -15.81 6.84
N PRO A 140 10.32 -14.49 6.99
CA PRO A 140 10.85 -13.68 5.92
C PRO A 140 12.35 -13.92 5.74
N ARG A 141 12.86 -13.54 4.57
CA ARG A 141 14.27 -13.29 4.36
C ARG A 141 14.58 -11.83 4.71
N LYS A 142 15.59 -11.63 5.54
CA LYS A 142 16.15 -10.30 5.81
C LYS A 142 16.76 -9.72 4.53
N LEU A 143 16.33 -8.54 4.12
CA LEU A 143 16.95 -7.81 3.02
C LEU A 143 18.41 -7.52 3.31
N THR A 144 19.28 -7.71 2.33
CA THR A 144 20.64 -7.18 2.37
C THR A 144 20.61 -5.65 2.18
N THR A 145 21.65 -4.95 2.59
CA THR A 145 21.75 -3.49 2.41
C THR A 145 21.64 -3.10 0.93
N GLN A 146 22.15 -3.94 0.03
CA GLN A 146 22.19 -3.72 -1.41
C GLN A 146 20.83 -3.92 -2.10
N GLU A 147 19.91 -4.68 -1.50
CA GLU A 147 18.56 -4.90 -2.04
C GLU A 147 17.58 -3.77 -1.69
N ILE A 148 17.85 -3.00 -0.63
CA ILE A 148 16.96 -1.92 -0.18
C ILE A 148 16.75 -0.84 -1.27
N PRO A 149 17.80 -0.37 -1.98
CA PRO A 149 17.62 0.55 -3.11
C PRO A 149 16.72 0.01 -4.22
N LEU A 150 16.67 -1.31 -4.43
CA LEU A 150 15.77 -1.91 -5.44
C LEU A 150 14.31 -1.77 -5.03
N VAL A 151 14.00 -1.96 -3.74
CA VAL A 151 12.66 -1.73 -3.20
C VAL A 151 12.28 -0.24 -3.32
N VAL A 152 13.23 0.67 -3.06
CA VAL A 152 13.00 2.12 -3.27
C VAL A 152 12.67 2.40 -4.74
N ASP A 153 13.35 1.73 -5.68
CA ASP A 153 13.05 1.85 -7.10
C ASP A 153 11.65 1.32 -7.47
N ASP A 154 11.20 0.23 -6.86
CA ASP A 154 9.83 -0.27 -7.02
C ASP A 154 8.80 0.81 -6.65
N TYR A 155 8.98 1.50 -5.51
CA TYR A 155 8.11 2.61 -5.11
C TYR A 155 8.19 3.78 -6.11
N ARG A 156 9.38 4.10 -6.63
CA ARG A 156 9.57 5.16 -7.64
C ARG A 156 8.82 4.83 -8.93
N VAL A 157 8.93 3.60 -9.42
CA VAL A 157 8.23 3.12 -10.63
C VAL A 157 6.72 3.12 -10.39
N ALA A 158 6.26 2.57 -9.26
CA ALA A 158 4.84 2.54 -8.92
C ALA A 158 4.23 3.95 -8.81
N ALA A 159 4.98 4.91 -8.26
CA ALA A 159 4.54 6.31 -8.21
C ALA A 159 4.44 6.95 -9.60
N ARG A 160 5.40 6.67 -10.50
CA ARG A 160 5.30 7.12 -11.90
C ARG A 160 4.07 6.52 -12.57
N ASN A 161 3.86 5.21 -12.41
CA ASN A 161 2.72 4.50 -12.97
C ASN A 161 1.38 5.00 -12.42
N ALA A 162 1.31 5.41 -11.15
CA ALA A 162 0.13 6.06 -10.57
C ALA A 162 -0.20 7.37 -11.27
N LEU A 163 0.81 8.21 -11.53
CA LEU A 163 0.63 9.44 -12.30
C LEU A 163 0.20 9.14 -13.75
N ASP A 164 0.79 8.12 -14.38
CA ASP A 164 0.44 7.70 -15.74
C ASP A 164 -0.99 7.10 -15.83
N ALA A 165 -1.51 6.55 -14.73
CA ALA A 165 -2.89 6.13 -14.57
C ALA A 165 -3.86 7.30 -14.29
N GLY A 166 -3.33 8.51 -14.07
CA GLY A 166 -4.10 9.73 -13.85
C GLY A 166 -4.29 10.13 -12.39
N PHE A 167 -3.79 9.39 -11.40
CA PHE A 167 -3.96 9.77 -9.99
C PHE A 167 -3.37 11.15 -9.70
N ASP A 168 -4.00 11.90 -8.79
CA ASP A 168 -3.54 13.24 -8.38
C ASP A 168 -2.24 13.17 -7.55
N GLY A 169 -1.96 12.02 -6.94
CA GLY A 169 -0.78 11.80 -6.13
C GLY A 169 -0.74 10.40 -5.54
N VAL A 170 0.19 10.21 -4.60
CA VAL A 170 0.40 8.92 -3.92
C VAL A 170 0.46 9.09 -2.41
N GLU A 171 -0.03 8.09 -1.69
CA GLU A 171 0.21 7.92 -0.26
C GLU A 171 1.19 6.75 -0.07
N ILE A 172 2.24 6.94 0.72
CA ILE A 172 3.18 5.85 1.05
C ILE A 172 2.66 5.10 2.29
N HIS A 173 2.30 3.82 2.13
CA HIS A 173 1.86 3.00 3.24
C HIS A 173 3.04 2.59 4.12
N ALA A 174 3.30 3.39 5.15
CA ALA A 174 4.33 3.16 6.16
C ALA A 174 3.75 2.81 7.54
N ALA A 175 2.75 1.93 7.58
CA ALA A 175 1.99 1.63 8.80
C ALA A 175 1.56 0.15 8.84
N HIS A 176 0.83 -0.22 9.90
CA HIS A 176 0.16 -1.53 10.06
C HIS A 176 1.10 -2.75 9.99
N GLY A 177 2.37 -2.58 10.32
CA GLY A 177 3.34 -3.69 10.33
C GLY A 177 3.80 -4.14 8.95
N TYR A 178 3.53 -3.39 7.87
CA TYR A 178 4.05 -3.65 6.53
C TYR A 178 5.50 -3.19 6.34
N LEU A 179 6.09 -3.37 5.17
CA LEU A 179 7.54 -3.37 4.99
C LEU A 179 8.24 -2.15 5.59
N ILE A 180 7.78 -0.93 5.31
CA ILE A 180 8.41 0.28 5.86
C ILE A 180 8.26 0.33 7.39
N ASP A 181 7.09 -0.02 7.93
CA ASP A 181 6.87 -0.10 9.38
C ASP A 181 7.75 -1.17 10.04
N GLN A 182 8.04 -2.27 9.33
CA GLN A 182 9.00 -3.29 9.79
C GLN A 182 10.42 -2.74 9.91
N PHE A 183 10.80 -1.69 9.16
CA PHE A 183 12.06 -0.97 9.36
C PHE A 183 11.96 0.08 10.47
N MET A 184 10.79 0.66 10.73
CA MET A 184 10.62 1.72 11.74
C MET A 184 10.45 1.19 13.18
N LYS A 185 9.96 -0.03 13.36
CA LYS A 185 9.63 -0.60 14.68
C LYS A 185 10.80 -1.40 15.26
N ASP A 186 11.25 -1.06 16.46
CA ASP A 186 12.32 -1.76 17.19
C ASP A 186 11.97 -3.20 17.60
N GLY A 187 10.69 -3.49 17.82
CA GLY A 187 10.19 -4.85 18.00
C GLY A 187 10.34 -5.75 16.77
N VAL A 188 10.70 -5.19 15.61
CA VAL A 188 10.90 -5.92 14.35
C VAL A 188 12.31 -5.72 13.80
N ASN A 189 12.75 -4.47 13.66
CA ASN A 189 14.02 -4.11 13.04
C ASN A 189 15.22 -4.36 13.98
N GLY A 190 15.77 -5.58 13.94
CA GLY A 190 17.02 -5.95 14.61
C GLY A 190 18.28 -5.74 13.75
N ARG A 191 18.27 -4.80 12.80
CA ARG A 191 19.44 -4.54 11.93
C ARG A 191 20.56 -3.84 12.70
N THR A 192 21.80 -4.06 12.25
CA THR A 192 23.03 -3.45 12.79
C THR A 192 23.75 -2.58 11.76
N ASP A 193 23.29 -2.58 10.51
CA ASP A 193 23.81 -1.77 9.41
C ASP A 193 23.23 -0.34 9.43
N GLN A 194 23.46 0.44 8.37
CA GLN A 194 22.98 1.82 8.24
C GLN A 194 21.43 1.96 8.28
N HIS A 195 20.68 0.87 8.13
CA HIS A 195 19.21 0.85 8.24
C HIS A 195 18.75 0.37 9.62
N ARG A 196 19.65 0.31 10.61
CA ARG A 196 19.29 0.13 12.01
C ARG A 196 18.50 1.33 12.53
N ILE A 197 17.75 1.10 13.58
CA ILE A 197 17.20 2.19 14.39
C ILE A 197 18.37 2.78 15.19
N SER A 198 18.67 4.06 14.95
CA SER A 198 19.60 4.82 15.79
C SER A 198 18.85 5.32 17.03
N GLY A 199 19.44 5.16 18.21
CA GLY A 199 18.72 5.16 19.48
C GLY A 199 17.89 6.42 19.79
N PHE A 200 16.62 6.19 20.13
CA PHE A 200 15.71 6.86 21.10
C PHE A 200 14.41 6.02 21.03
N CYS A 201 13.83 5.37 22.06
CA CYS A 201 13.63 5.77 23.45
C CYS A 201 13.35 4.52 24.33
N LEU A 202 14.22 4.24 25.31
CA LEU A 202 13.81 3.65 26.59
C LEU A 202 14.14 4.69 27.67
N ARG A 203 13.15 5.51 28.00
CA ARG A 203 12.89 5.98 29.36
C ARG A 203 11.46 5.62 29.68
#